data_AF-A0A081ASR0-F1
#
_entry.id   AF-A0A081ASR0-F1
#
_cell.length_a   1.000
_cell.length_b   1.000
_cell.length_c   1.000
_cell.angle_alpha   90.00
_cell.angle_beta   90.00
_cell.angle_gamma   90.00
#
_symmetry.space_group_name_H-M   'P 1'
#
loop_
_entity.id
_entity.type
_entity.pdbx_description
1 polymer ?
#
loop_
_entity_poly.entity_id
_entity_poly.type
_entity_poly.pdbx_seq_one_letter_code
_entity_poly.pdbx_strand_id
1 'polypeptide(L)'
;MPISTSTDFQECCDWHDACYSVCGMPKANCEKRLQKCMKAKCKAIRDPTRRDECFSTAKIFYIGANMIACPAYQDAQKEACECVPTENAAAATRERLEYFLEQNGAPEEELEDEAIDTLLKKYKGQEPTMFLRVLKKYPKALKTDLSKTNFMDDIVKSADKDLKKKKKRKVVEKEMPVDEHEEL
;
A
#
# COMPACT_ATOMS: atom_id res chain seq x y z
N MET A 1 -14.55 -1.81 22.45
CA MET A 1 -13.17 -1.86 21.91
C MET A 1 -12.97 -0.66 21.00
N PRO A 2 -11.85 0.05 21.12
CA PRO A 2 -11.54 1.21 20.28
C PRO A 2 -11.42 0.79 18.81
N ILE A 3 -11.68 1.71 17.89
CA ILE A 3 -11.45 1.51 16.45
C ILE A 3 -9.94 1.34 16.22
N SER A 4 -9.55 0.19 15.66
CA SER A 4 -8.18 -0.14 15.34
C SER A 4 -7.99 -0.15 13.83
N THR A 5 -7.05 0.65 13.34
CA THR A 5 -6.77 0.78 11.90
C THR A 5 -6.32 -0.54 11.28
N SER A 6 -5.57 -1.36 12.02
CA SER A 6 -5.05 -2.66 11.57
C SER A 6 -6.10 -3.77 11.51
N THR A 7 -7.30 -3.56 12.06
CA THR A 7 -8.37 -4.56 12.03
C THR A 7 -9.62 -4.03 11.34
N ASP A 8 -10.09 -2.83 11.69
CA ASP A 8 -11.32 -2.26 11.17
C ASP A 8 -11.16 -1.71 9.73
N PHE A 9 -9.94 -1.35 9.33
CA PHE A 9 -9.63 -0.82 8.00
C PHE A 9 -8.69 -1.71 7.18
N GLN A 10 -8.35 -2.91 7.63
CA GLN A 10 -7.38 -3.78 6.96
C GLN A 10 -7.69 -3.96 5.46
N GLU A 11 -8.92 -4.35 5.12
CA GLU A 11 -9.35 -4.50 3.72
C GLU A 11 -9.20 -3.20 2.91
N CYS A 12 -9.41 -2.04 3.53
CA CYS A 12 -9.22 -0.76 2.86
C CYS A 12 -7.75 -0.47 2.56
N CYS A 13 -6.85 -0.86 3.47
CA CYS A 13 -5.41 -0.77 3.30
C CYS A 13 -4.93 -1.76 2.22
N ASP A 14 -5.35 -3.02 2.27
CA ASP A 14 -4.98 -4.03 1.26
C ASP A 14 -5.32 -3.57 -0.16
N TRP A 15 -6.51 -2.98 -0.36
CA TRP A 15 -6.92 -2.45 -1.66
C TRP A 15 -6.30 -1.10 -2.02
N HIS A 16 -5.73 -0.38 -1.06
CA HIS A 16 -4.95 0.84 -1.31
C HIS A 16 -3.55 0.47 -1.78
N ASP A 17 -2.90 -0.48 -1.12
CA ASP A 17 -1.61 -1.03 -1.52
C ASP A 17 -1.71 -1.72 -2.88
N ALA A 18 -2.75 -2.53 -3.10
CA ALA A 18 -3.02 -3.11 -4.42
C ALA A 18 -3.20 -2.05 -5.52
N CYS A 19 -3.79 -0.90 -5.19
CA CYS A 19 -3.94 0.22 -6.12
C CYS A 19 -2.59 0.89 -6.43
N TYR A 20 -1.73 1.03 -5.41
CA TYR A 20 -0.34 1.49 -5.58
C TYR A 20 0.49 0.52 -6.42
N SER A 21 0.21 -0.78 -6.37
CA SER A 21 0.88 -1.80 -7.18
C SER A 21 0.35 -1.92 -8.62
N VAL A 22 -0.55 -1.04 -9.06
CA VAL A 22 -0.93 -0.95 -10.47
C VAL A 22 -0.08 0.10 -11.17
N CYS A 23 0.69 -0.32 -12.18
CA CYS A 23 1.56 0.60 -12.91
C CYS A 23 0.79 1.78 -13.50
N GLY A 24 1.34 2.98 -13.35
CA GLY A 24 0.80 4.22 -13.88
C GLY A 24 -0.46 4.71 -13.15
N MET A 25 -0.88 4.05 -12.08
CA MET A 25 -2.05 4.46 -11.31
C MET A 25 -1.78 5.77 -10.58
N PRO A 26 -2.55 6.85 -10.83
CA PRO A 26 -2.34 8.11 -10.12
C PRO A 26 -2.56 7.94 -8.60
N LYS A 27 -1.58 8.36 -7.78
CA LYS A 27 -1.67 8.35 -6.31
C LYS A 27 -3.03 8.85 -5.79
N ALA A 28 -3.48 9.99 -6.29
CA ALA A 28 -4.75 10.61 -5.90
C ALA A 28 -5.97 9.69 -6.08
N ASN A 29 -5.96 8.80 -7.08
CA ASN A 29 -7.03 7.83 -7.28
C ASN A 29 -7.05 6.80 -6.14
N CYS A 30 -5.88 6.30 -5.73
CA CYS A 30 -5.77 5.36 -4.62
C CYS A 30 -6.15 6.01 -3.29
N GLU A 31 -5.70 7.25 -3.04
CA GLU A 31 -6.10 8.01 -1.84
C GLU A 31 -7.60 8.21 -1.74
N LYS A 32 -8.23 8.63 -2.84
CA LYS A 32 -9.69 8.80 -2.90
C LYS A 32 -10.43 7.49 -2.62
N ARG A 33 -9.89 6.35 -3.08
CA ARG A 33 -10.45 5.02 -2.84
C ARG A 33 -10.32 4.61 -1.37
N LEU A 34 -9.15 4.81 -0.76
CA LEU A 34 -8.90 4.56 0.66
C LEU A 34 -9.90 5.34 1.52
N GLN A 35 -10.02 6.65 1.28
CA GLN A 35 -10.95 7.50 2.02
C GLN A 35 -12.40 7.04 1.87
N LYS A 36 -12.82 6.67 0.65
CA LYS A 36 -14.17 6.17 0.39
C LYS A 36 -14.43 4.85 1.12
N CYS A 37 -13.46 3.93 1.12
CA CYS A 37 -13.56 2.65 1.79
C CYS A 37 -13.72 2.82 3.32
N MET A 38 -12.83 3.59 3.95
CA MET A 38 -12.88 3.84 5.40
C MET A 38 -14.20 4.50 5.82
N LYS A 39 -14.64 5.53 5.06
CA LYS A 39 -15.95 6.16 5.30
C LYS A 39 -17.10 5.17 5.18
N ALA A 40 -17.06 4.23 4.23
CA ALA A 40 -18.09 3.21 4.09
C ALA A 40 -18.12 2.24 5.28
N LYS A 41 -16.95 1.80 5.77
CA LYS A 41 -16.82 0.98 6.99
C LYS A 41 -17.41 1.71 8.20
N CYS A 42 -17.10 3.00 8.40
CA CYS A 42 -17.66 3.77 9.50
C CYS A 42 -19.19 3.95 9.40
N LYS A 43 -19.73 4.16 8.19
CA LYS A 43 -21.19 4.27 7.99
C LYS A 43 -21.96 3.01 8.37
N ALA A 44 -21.33 1.84 8.30
CA ALA A 44 -21.95 0.57 8.68
C ALA A 44 -22.08 0.39 10.20
N ILE A 45 -21.40 1.22 11.01
CA ILE A 45 -21.48 1.19 12.47
C ILE A 45 -22.81 1.81 12.92
N ARG A 46 -23.61 1.02 13.65
CA ARG A 46 -24.93 1.44 14.18
C ARG A 46 -24.81 2.39 15.37
N ASP A 47 -23.87 2.11 16.26
CA ASP A 47 -23.65 2.92 17.46
C ASP A 47 -23.11 4.32 17.07
N PRO A 48 -23.80 5.42 17.41
CA PRO A 48 -23.41 6.76 17.00
C PRO A 48 -22.03 7.18 17.50
N THR A 49 -21.71 6.91 18.77
CA THR A 49 -20.44 7.29 19.39
C THR A 49 -19.27 6.58 18.71
N ARG A 50 -19.36 5.26 18.54
CA ARG A 50 -18.33 4.47 17.84
C ARG A 50 -18.21 4.85 16.37
N ARG A 51 -19.30 5.23 15.71
CA ARG A 51 -19.28 5.72 14.33
C ARG A 51 -18.52 7.04 14.22
N ASP A 52 -18.73 7.98 15.14
CA ASP A 52 -18.04 9.27 15.15
C ASP A 52 -16.55 9.11 15.48
N GLU A 53 -16.22 8.22 16.42
CA GLU A 53 -14.85 7.78 16.69
C GLU A 53 -14.21 7.20 15.42
N CYS A 54 -14.90 6.31 14.71
CA CYS A 54 -14.42 5.73 13.47
C CYS A 54 -14.11 6.79 12.41
N PHE A 55 -15.02 7.76 12.20
CA PHE A 55 -14.77 8.84 11.24
C PHE A 55 -13.58 9.71 11.63
N SER A 56 -13.41 9.98 12.93
CA SER A 56 -12.27 10.73 13.46
C SER A 56 -10.96 9.98 13.20
N THR A 57 -10.91 8.69 13.54
CA THR A 57 -9.75 7.81 13.28
C THR A 57 -9.44 7.72 11.79
N ALA A 58 -10.46 7.49 10.93
CA ALA A 58 -10.30 7.44 9.49
C ALA A 58 -9.74 8.74 8.91
N LYS A 59 -10.17 9.90 9.44
CA LYS A 59 -9.67 11.21 9.00
C LYS A 59 -8.20 11.39 9.38
N ILE A 60 -7.83 11.08 10.62
CA ILE A 60 -6.43 11.18 11.09
C ILE A 60 -5.54 10.26 10.26
N PHE A 61 -5.95 9.02 10.06
CA PHE A 61 -5.20 8.04 9.27
C PHE A 61 -5.03 8.50 7.82
N TYR A 62 -6.10 8.97 7.18
CA TYR A 62 -6.05 9.48 5.80
C TYR A 62 -5.08 10.67 5.65
N ILE A 63 -5.10 11.61 6.61
CA ILE A 63 -4.17 12.75 6.61
C ILE A 63 -2.73 12.24 6.76
N GLY A 64 -2.49 11.35 7.72
CA GLY A 64 -1.18 10.74 7.95
C GLY A 64 -0.65 10.06 6.69
N ALA A 65 -1.42 9.16 6.10
CA ALA A 65 -1.09 8.48 4.84
C ALA A 65 -0.76 9.49 3.74
N ASN A 66 -1.55 10.55 3.57
CA ASN A 66 -1.28 11.54 2.51
C ASN A 66 0.03 12.29 2.69
N MET A 67 0.43 12.59 3.93
CA MET A 67 1.67 13.31 4.23
C MET A 67 2.92 12.46 4.04
N ILE A 68 2.84 11.15 4.30
CA ILE A 68 4.01 10.26 4.36
C ILE A 68 4.06 9.22 3.22
N ALA A 69 3.02 9.09 2.39
CA ALA A 69 2.93 7.99 1.43
C ALA A 69 3.69 8.19 0.12
N CYS A 70 4.34 9.34 -0.13
CA CYS A 70 5.07 9.54 -1.38
C CYS A 70 6.18 8.48 -1.61
N PRO A 71 7.05 8.16 -0.62
CA PRO A 71 8.02 7.08 -0.77
C PRO A 71 7.35 5.72 -1.04
N ALA A 72 6.35 5.35 -0.25
CA ALA A 72 5.63 4.09 -0.42
C ALA A 72 4.97 3.96 -1.81
N TYR A 73 4.37 5.04 -2.32
CA TYR A 73 3.82 5.09 -3.66
C TYR A 73 4.90 4.93 -4.74
N GLN A 74 6.01 5.67 -4.61
CA GLN A 74 7.10 5.63 -5.58
C GLN A 74 7.74 4.24 -5.64
N ASP A 75 7.95 3.61 -4.50
CA ASP A 75 8.56 2.27 -4.45
C ASP A 75 7.62 1.21 -5.00
N ALA A 76 6.32 1.28 -4.68
CA ALA A 76 5.32 0.41 -5.29
C ALA A 76 5.24 0.59 -6.82
N GLN A 77 5.33 1.83 -7.32
CA GLN A 77 5.32 2.10 -8.76
C GLN A 77 6.59 1.59 -9.46
N LYS A 78 7.77 1.75 -8.85
CA LYS A 78 9.03 1.20 -9.38
C LYS A 78 8.97 -0.33 -9.50
N GLU A 79 8.32 -0.99 -8.55
CA GLU A 79 8.16 -2.43 -8.59
C GLU A 79 7.11 -2.87 -9.61
N ALA A 80 6.00 -2.13 -9.73
CA ALA A 80 4.87 -2.50 -10.58
C ALA A 80 5.06 -2.14 -12.06
N CYS A 81 5.93 -1.19 -12.37
CA CYS A 81 6.15 -0.66 -13.71
C CYS A 81 7.45 -1.14 -14.33
N GLU A 82 7.33 -1.63 -15.56
CA GLU A 82 8.46 -1.77 -16.46
C GLU A 82 8.41 -0.63 -17.49
N CYS A 83 9.52 0.09 -17.65
CA CYS A 83 9.62 1.18 -18.60
C CYS A 83 9.96 0.63 -19.98
N VAL A 84 9.09 0.89 -20.96
CA VAL A 84 9.29 0.51 -22.36
C VAL A 84 9.29 1.74 -23.26
N PRO A 85 9.90 1.68 -24.47
CA PRO A 85 9.74 2.72 -25.48
C PRO A 85 8.26 3.02 -25.78
N THR A 86 7.93 4.27 -26.09
CA THR A 86 6.53 4.71 -26.19
C THR A 86 5.77 3.99 -27.31
N GLU A 87 6.45 3.70 -28.41
CA GLU A 87 5.98 2.90 -29.53
C GLU A 87 5.60 1.47 -29.14
N ASN A 88 6.20 0.93 -28.07
CA ASN A 88 5.96 -0.43 -27.58
C ASN A 88 4.95 -0.49 -26.43
N ALA A 89 4.51 0.66 -25.90
CA ALA A 89 3.64 0.71 -24.71
C ALA A 89 2.32 -0.04 -24.90
N ALA A 90 1.72 0.03 -26.10
CA ALA A 90 0.49 -0.69 -26.41
C ALA A 90 0.69 -2.21 -26.42
N ALA A 91 1.77 -2.68 -27.04
CA ALA A 91 2.11 -4.10 -27.08
C ALA A 91 2.42 -4.66 -25.68
N ALA A 92 3.25 -3.94 -24.90
CA ALA A 92 3.56 -4.32 -23.52
C ALA A 92 2.31 -4.33 -22.61
N THR A 93 1.36 -3.42 -22.84
CA THR A 93 0.08 -3.42 -22.11
C THR A 93 -0.74 -4.66 -22.43
N ARG A 94 -0.80 -5.07 -23.70
CA ARG A 94 -1.50 -6.27 -24.15
C ARG A 94 -0.88 -7.53 -23.53
N GLU A 95 0.44 -7.69 -23.67
CA GLU A 95 1.19 -8.82 -23.10
C GLU A 95 0.97 -8.94 -21.59
N ARG A 96 1.03 -7.82 -20.87
CA ARG A 96 0.76 -7.80 -19.42
C ARG A 96 -0.68 -8.25 -19.08
N LEU A 97 -1.66 -7.85 -19.89
CA LEU A 97 -3.06 -8.22 -19.68
C LEU A 97 -3.26 -9.72 -19.92
N GLU A 98 -2.74 -10.25 -21.03
CA GLU A 98 -2.74 -11.68 -21.35
C GLU A 98 -2.12 -12.49 -20.22
N TYR A 99 -0.89 -12.16 -19.85
CA TYR A 99 -0.18 -12.81 -18.75
C TYR A 99 -1.02 -12.79 -17.47
N PHE A 100 -1.60 -11.64 -17.11
CA PHE A 100 -2.43 -11.55 -15.91
C PHE A 100 -3.64 -12.48 -15.98
N LEU A 101 -4.35 -12.51 -17.11
CA LEU A 101 -5.56 -13.34 -17.27
C LEU A 101 -5.22 -14.83 -17.22
N GLU A 102 -4.19 -15.26 -17.94
CA GLU A 102 -3.73 -16.66 -17.96
C GLU A 102 -3.31 -17.13 -16.56
N GLN A 103 -2.44 -16.37 -15.88
CA GLN A 103 -1.93 -16.75 -14.56
C GLN A 103 -3.03 -16.83 -13.48
N ASN A 104 -4.17 -16.18 -13.72
CA ASN A 104 -5.28 -16.17 -12.78
C ASN A 104 -6.46 -17.03 -13.23
N GLY A 105 -6.26 -17.89 -14.24
CA GLY A 105 -7.24 -18.86 -14.69
C GLY A 105 -8.49 -18.21 -15.27
N ALA A 106 -8.31 -17.16 -16.08
CA ALA A 106 -9.41 -16.58 -16.84
C ALA A 106 -10.06 -17.64 -17.74
N PRO A 107 -11.39 -17.61 -17.93
CA PRO A 107 -12.07 -18.45 -18.91
C PRO A 107 -11.51 -18.24 -20.32
N GLU A 108 -11.57 -19.27 -21.17
CA GLU A 108 -11.07 -19.22 -22.55
C GLU A 108 -11.70 -18.06 -23.34
N GLU A 109 -12.98 -17.75 -23.10
CA GLU A 109 -13.68 -16.64 -23.77
C GLU A 109 -13.11 -15.25 -23.42
N GLU A 110 -12.38 -15.12 -22.32
CA GLU A 110 -11.70 -13.88 -21.92
C GLU A 110 -10.27 -13.78 -22.45
N LEU A 111 -9.71 -14.90 -22.91
CA LEU A 111 -8.38 -15.00 -23.50
C LEU A 111 -8.40 -14.82 -25.03
N GLU A 112 -9.58 -14.91 -25.66
CA GLU A 112 -9.75 -14.63 -27.08
C GLU A 112 -9.30 -13.21 -27.46
N ASP A 113 -8.64 -13.09 -28.62
CA ASP A 113 -8.07 -11.84 -29.12
C ASP A 113 -9.13 -10.73 -29.19
N GLU A 114 -10.35 -11.04 -29.65
CA GLU A 114 -11.44 -10.05 -29.73
C GLU A 114 -11.87 -9.53 -28.36
N ALA A 115 -11.86 -10.37 -27.32
CA ALA A 115 -12.23 -9.98 -25.96
C ALA A 115 -11.18 -9.05 -25.35
N ILE A 116 -9.89 -9.40 -25.54
CA ILE A 116 -8.74 -8.61 -25.11
C ILE A 116 -8.72 -7.26 -25.81
N ASP A 117 -8.85 -7.24 -27.14
CA ASP A 117 -8.84 -6.02 -27.94
C ASP A 117 -10.03 -5.11 -27.60
N THR A 118 -11.21 -5.69 -27.37
CA THR A 118 -12.38 -4.96 -26.90
C THR A 118 -12.13 -4.30 -25.55
N LEU A 119 -11.49 -5.02 -24.62
CA LEU A 119 -11.15 -4.51 -23.30
C LEU A 119 -10.12 -3.37 -23.39
N LEU A 120 -9.03 -3.58 -24.13
CA LEU A 120 -7.99 -2.57 -24.34
C LEU A 120 -8.57 -1.30 -24.99
N LYS A 121 -9.39 -1.45 -26.02
CA LYS A 121 -10.06 -0.33 -26.69
C LYS A 121 -10.96 0.46 -25.75
N LYS A 122 -11.71 -0.23 -24.88
CA LYS A 122 -12.62 0.39 -23.89
C LYS A 122 -11.87 1.26 -22.88
N TYR A 123 -10.63 0.91 -22.54
CA TYR A 123 -9.83 1.60 -21.53
C TYR A 123 -8.60 2.32 -22.10
N LYS A 124 -8.58 2.63 -23.39
CA LYS A 124 -7.48 3.39 -24.01
C LYS A 124 -7.26 4.72 -23.27
N GLY A 125 -6.03 4.96 -22.79
CA GLY A 125 -5.64 6.09 -21.93
C GLY A 125 -6.06 5.97 -20.46
N GLN A 126 -6.65 4.84 -20.07
CA GLN A 126 -7.08 4.50 -18.71
C GLN A 126 -6.66 3.08 -18.32
N GLU A 127 -5.56 2.59 -18.88
CA GLU A 127 -5.00 1.25 -18.69
C GLU A 127 -4.77 0.92 -17.21
N PRO A 128 -4.27 1.84 -16.34
CA PRO A 128 -4.18 1.56 -14.91
C PRO A 128 -5.56 1.29 -14.27
N THR A 129 -6.60 1.99 -14.72
CA THR A 129 -7.96 1.74 -14.25
C THR A 129 -8.50 0.39 -14.72
N MET A 130 -8.13 -0.03 -15.94
CA MET A 130 -8.41 -1.37 -16.46
C MET A 130 -7.80 -2.44 -15.55
N PHE A 131 -6.48 -2.40 -15.34
CA PHE A 131 -5.79 -3.39 -14.51
C PHE A 131 -6.35 -3.49 -13.10
N LEU A 132 -6.67 -2.37 -12.45
CA LEU A 132 -7.31 -2.39 -11.13
C LEU A 132 -8.71 -3.03 -11.16
N ARG A 133 -9.46 -2.90 -12.27
CA ARG A 133 -10.76 -3.56 -12.42
C ARG A 133 -10.61 -5.05 -12.70
N VAL A 134 -9.63 -5.45 -13.50
CA VAL A 134 -9.31 -6.86 -13.74
C VAL A 134 -8.88 -7.52 -12.42
N LEU A 135 -7.99 -6.89 -11.63
CA LEU A 135 -7.60 -7.39 -10.32
C LEU A 135 -8.80 -7.61 -9.37
N LYS A 136 -9.82 -6.76 -9.40
CA LYS A 136 -11.04 -6.98 -8.61
C LYS A 136 -11.90 -8.14 -9.08
N LYS A 137 -11.85 -8.46 -10.37
CA LYS A 137 -12.52 -9.63 -10.94
C LYS A 137 -11.80 -10.91 -10.51
N TYR A 138 -10.48 -10.83 -10.35
CA TYR A 138 -9.61 -11.92 -9.91
C TYR A 138 -8.99 -11.61 -8.52
N PRO A 139 -9.79 -11.48 -7.44
CA PRO A 139 -9.28 -11.00 -6.15
C PRO A 139 -8.28 -11.96 -5.50
N LYS A 140 -8.28 -13.25 -5.88
CA LYS A 140 -7.29 -14.25 -5.45
C LYS A 140 -5.88 -13.99 -6.01
N ALA A 141 -5.76 -13.14 -7.03
CA ALA A 141 -4.48 -12.67 -7.54
C ALA A 141 -3.75 -11.78 -6.51
N LEU A 142 -4.49 -11.13 -5.61
CA LEU A 142 -3.91 -10.34 -4.53
C LEU A 142 -3.37 -11.29 -3.45
N LYS A 143 -2.04 -11.31 -3.30
CA LYS A 143 -1.35 -12.13 -2.31
C LYS A 143 -0.66 -11.23 -1.29
N THR A 144 -0.82 -11.55 -0.01
CA THR A 144 -0.09 -10.88 1.06
C THR A 144 1.34 -11.40 1.10
N ASP A 145 2.31 -10.50 0.96
CA ASP A 145 3.72 -10.81 1.13
C ASP A 145 4.17 -10.43 2.55
N LEU A 146 4.28 -11.42 3.43
CA LEU A 146 4.70 -11.22 4.82
C LEU A 146 6.19 -10.86 4.96
N SER A 147 6.98 -11.01 3.90
CA SER A 147 8.41 -10.69 3.92
C SER A 147 8.68 -9.21 3.66
N LYS A 148 7.72 -8.49 3.06
CA LYS A 148 7.85 -7.07 2.77
C LYS A 148 7.56 -6.23 3.99
N THR A 149 8.46 -5.29 4.25
CA THR A 149 8.29 -4.25 5.25
C THR A 149 8.17 -2.91 4.56
N ASN A 150 7.31 -2.03 5.08
CA ASN A 150 7.09 -0.71 4.49
C ASN A 150 7.97 0.36 5.17
N PHE A 151 7.95 1.56 4.61
CA PHE A 151 8.68 2.72 5.15
C PHE A 151 8.40 2.98 6.63
N MET A 152 7.18 2.74 7.11
CA MET A 152 6.85 2.93 8.52
C MET A 152 7.45 1.85 9.41
N ASP A 153 7.53 0.61 8.94
CA ASP A 153 8.27 -0.43 9.63
C ASP A 153 9.74 -0.05 9.79
N ASP A 154 10.33 0.58 8.77
CA ASP A 154 11.72 1.04 8.83
C ASP A 154 11.90 2.24 9.76
N ILE A 155 10.94 3.17 9.80
CA ILE A 155 10.91 4.25 10.80
C ILE A 155 10.81 3.67 12.22
N VAL A 156 9.89 2.74 12.46
CA VAL A 156 9.71 2.13 13.78
C VAL A 156 10.96 1.36 14.19
N LYS A 157 11.51 0.53 13.29
CA LYS A 157 12.76 -0.21 13.53
C LYS A 157 13.94 0.71 13.80
N SER A 158 14.05 1.84 13.10
CA SER A 158 15.14 2.81 13.31
C SER A 158 14.97 3.55 14.65
N ALA A 159 13.75 3.99 14.99
CA ALA A 159 13.45 4.57 16.29
C ALA A 159 13.75 3.60 17.45
N ASP A 160 13.39 2.32 17.30
CA ASP A 160 13.70 1.27 18.28
C ASP A 160 15.20 1.04 18.42
N LYS A 161 15.95 1.04 17.31
CA LYS A 161 17.42 0.95 17.32
C LYS A 161 18.04 2.14 18.05
N ASP A 162 17.55 3.36 17.82
CA ASP A 162 18.04 4.57 18.45
C ASP A 162 17.73 4.61 19.95
N LEU A 163 16.54 4.16 20.36
CA LEU A 163 16.18 4.00 21.77
C LEU A 163 17.07 2.97 22.47
N LYS A 164 17.34 1.83 21.83
CA LYS A 164 18.25 0.80 22.36
C LYS A 164 19.70 1.32 22.45
N LYS A 165 20.15 2.10 21.46
CA LYS A 165 21.49 2.71 21.45
C LYS A 165 21.64 3.78 22.55
N LYS A 166 20.60 4.62 22.77
CA LYS A 166 20.56 5.58 23.88
C LYS A 166 20.56 4.90 25.25
N LYS A 167 19.81 3.80 25.41
CA LYS A 167 19.86 2.97 26.64
C LYS A 167 21.24 2.38 26.88
N LYS A 168 21.90 1.80 25.86
CA LYS A 168 23.27 1.28 25.97
C LYS A 168 24.27 2.37 26.36
N ARG A 169 24.21 3.56 25.74
CA ARG A 169 25.08 4.69 26.10
C ARG A 169 24.89 5.14 27.55
N LYS A 170 23.65 5.25 28.03
CA LYS A 170 23.36 5.59 29.44
C LYS A 170 23.84 4.54 30.45
N VAL A 171 23.93 3.27 30.06
CA VAL A 171 24.48 2.20 30.92
C VAL A 171 26.00 2.32 30.98
N VAL A 172 26.66 2.50 29.83
CA VAL A 172 28.12 2.67 29.75
C VAL A 172 28.60 3.93 30.49
N GLU A 173 27.87 5.04 30.40
CA GLU A 173 28.18 6.28 31.11
C GLU A 173 27.99 6.17 32.64
N LYS A 174 27.18 5.22 33.10
CA LYS A 174 26.95 4.93 34.53
C LYS A 174 27.94 3.91 35.11
N GLU A 175 28.68 3.22 34.26
CA GLU A 175 29.68 2.21 34.63
C GLU A 175 31.13 2.72 34.55
N MET A 176 31.35 4.01 34.27
CA MET A 176 32.69 4.61 34.37
C MET A 176 33.09 4.74 35.85
N PRO A 177 34.13 4.03 36.33
CA PRO A 177 34.60 4.18 37.69
C PRO A 177 35.25 5.56 37.86
N VAL A 178 34.95 6.23 38.97
CA VAL A 178 35.69 7.40 39.43
C VAL A 178 37.09 6.91 39.81
N ASP A 179 38.09 7.34 39.05
CA ASP A 179 39.50 7.06 39.31
C ASP A 179 39.91 7.84 40.58
N GLU A 180 40.05 7.16 41.71
CA GLU A 180 40.65 7.73 42.92
C GLU A 180 42.17 7.74 42.74
N HIS A 181 42.77 8.91 42.43
CA HIS A 181 44.09 9.28 42.94
C HIS A 181 44.42 10.76 42.70
N GLU A 182 44.37 11.56 43.77
CA GLU A 182 45.15 12.78 44.10
C GLU A 182 44.47 13.40 45.37
N GLU A 183 45.07 13.73 46.50
CA GLU A 183 46.45 13.97 46.95
C GLU A 183 46.56 13.78 48.50
N LEU A 184 47.82 13.73 48.97
CA LEU A 184 48.38 13.92 50.34
C LEU A 184 48.45 12.72 51.30
#